data_AF-A0A935SP86-F1
#
_entry.id   AF-A0A935SP86-F1
#
_cell.length_a   1.000
_cell.length_b   1.000
_cell.length_c   1.000
_cell.angle_alpha   90.00
_cell.angle_beta   90.00
_cell.angle_gamma   90.00
#
_symmetry.space_group_name_H-M   'P 1'
#
loop_
_entity.id
_entity.type
_entity.pdbx_description
1 polymer ?
#
loop_
_entity_poly.entity_id
_entity_poly.type
_entity_poly.pdbx_seq_one_letter_code
_entity_poly.pdbx_strand_id
1 'polypeptide(L)'
;MKRDYIDFQDRSVAKAYLITFRCYGTWLHGDDRGSVDRRFYNRVGTPRITPDSEKVERKAGQMKHNVFLLGAAERKVVEAAIRDVCRVRGYALFALDVRTNHAHVVASNSAKPERMMDSFKA
;
A
#
# COMPACT_ATOMS: atom_id res chain seq x y z
N MET A 1 -23.01 13.34 -20.73
CA MET A 1 -21.76 14.07 -20.45
C MET A 1 -20.72 13.06 -19.97
N LYS A 2 -19.91 12.51 -20.89
CA LYS A 2 -18.79 11.64 -20.51
C LYS A 2 -17.82 12.51 -19.73
N ARG A 3 -17.47 12.09 -18.50
CA ARG A 3 -16.35 12.72 -17.80
C ARG A 3 -15.14 12.44 -18.66
N ASP A 4 -14.59 13.49 -19.27
CA ASP A 4 -13.31 13.47 -19.94
C ASP A 4 -12.27 13.08 -18.90
N TYR A 5 -12.02 11.77 -18.84
CA TYR A 5 -11.01 11.18 -17.98
C TYR A 5 -9.69 11.50 -18.65
N ILE A 6 -9.19 12.69 -18.33
CA ILE A 6 -7.94 13.26 -18.81
C ILE A 6 -6.91 12.15 -18.95
N ASP A 7 -6.43 12.05 -20.17
CA ASP A 7 -5.32 11.23 -20.64
C ASP A 7 -4.07 11.50 -19.80
N PHE A 8 -3.96 10.83 -18.66
CA PHE A 8 -2.73 10.80 -17.85
C PHE A 8 -1.65 9.91 -18.49
N GLN A 9 -1.92 9.27 -19.64
CA GLN A 9 -1.06 8.28 -20.26
C GLN A 9 -0.14 8.87 -21.34
N ASP A 10 -0.36 10.10 -21.79
CA ASP A 10 0.55 10.81 -22.73
C ASP A 10 1.93 11.18 -22.10
N ARG A 11 2.16 10.81 -20.84
CA ARG A 11 3.50 10.79 -20.25
C ARG A 11 4.02 9.35 -20.30
N SER A 12 4.86 9.05 -21.28
CA SER A 12 5.51 7.75 -21.48
C SER A 12 6.29 7.20 -20.26
N VAL A 13 6.55 8.03 -19.23
CA VAL A 13 7.20 7.64 -17.97
C VAL A 13 6.52 8.32 -16.77
N ALA A 14 6.10 7.51 -15.80
CA ALA A 14 5.58 7.99 -14.52
C ALA A 14 6.63 8.84 -13.79
N LYS A 15 6.26 10.05 -13.35
CA LYS A 15 7.17 10.97 -12.63
C LYS A 15 7.44 10.54 -11.20
N ALA A 16 6.47 9.91 -10.55
CA ALA A 16 6.55 9.35 -9.21
C ALA A 16 5.43 8.33 -9.02
N TYR A 17 5.54 7.52 -7.97
CA TYR A 17 4.51 6.57 -7.56
C TYR A 17 4.04 6.89 -6.16
N LEU A 18 2.73 6.80 -5.96
CA LEU A 18 2.13 6.71 -4.63
C LEU A 18 2.13 5.24 -4.21
N ILE A 19 2.94 4.91 -3.23
CA ILE A 19 3.06 3.57 -2.67
C ILE A 19 2.41 3.58 -1.28
N THR A 20 1.45 2.68 -1.08
CA THR A 20 0.75 2.52 0.18
C THR A 20 0.78 1.07 0.62
N PHE A 21 1.17 0.82 1.86
CA PHE A 21 1.13 -0.52 2.45
C PHE A 21 0.70 -0.44 3.92
N ARG A 22 0.14 -1.54 4.40
CA ARG A 22 -0.55 -1.63 5.70
C ARG A 22 0.19 -2.54 6.65
N CYS A 23 0.04 -2.29 7.95
CA CYS A 23 0.55 -3.16 9.00
C CYS A 23 -0.24 -4.47 9.05
N TYR A 24 0.42 -5.51 9.54
CA TYR A 24 -0.12 -6.86 9.62
C TYR A 24 -1.47 -6.92 10.36
N GLY A 25 -2.42 -7.66 9.80
CA GLY A 25 -3.74 -7.88 10.41
C GLY A 25 -4.71 -6.71 10.36
N THR A 26 -4.31 -5.54 9.83
CA THR A 26 -5.15 -4.33 9.90
C THR A 26 -6.21 -4.25 8.80
N TRP A 27 -6.05 -5.01 7.70
CA TRP A 27 -7.01 -5.18 6.60
C TRP A 27 -7.18 -6.66 6.26
N LEU A 28 -8.37 -7.22 6.47
CA LEU A 28 -8.69 -8.60 6.10
C LEU A 28 -9.64 -8.62 4.90
N HIS A 29 -9.58 -9.68 4.09
CA HIS A 29 -10.56 -9.86 3.02
C HIS A 29 -11.93 -10.22 3.60
N GLY A 30 -13.00 -9.66 3.05
CA GLY A 30 -14.36 -9.73 3.62
C GLY A 30 -14.68 -8.53 4.52
N ASP A 31 -13.71 -7.66 4.79
CA ASP A 31 -13.95 -6.42 5.52
C ASP A 31 -14.78 -5.41 4.71
N ASP A 32 -15.64 -4.64 5.38
CA ASP A 32 -16.52 -3.61 4.78
C ASP A 32 -15.78 -2.55 3.98
N ARG A 33 -14.52 -2.28 4.30
CA ARG A 33 -13.65 -1.36 3.53
C ARG A 33 -13.37 -1.89 2.12
N GLY A 34 -13.70 -3.15 1.86
CA GLY A 34 -13.55 -3.84 0.59
C GLY A 34 -12.11 -4.25 0.33
N SER A 35 -11.94 -5.13 -0.65
CA SER A 35 -10.62 -5.58 -1.10
C SER A 35 -10.71 -6.13 -2.53
N VAL A 36 -9.58 -6.19 -3.23
CA VAL A 36 -9.53 -6.76 -4.59
C VAL A 36 -9.17 -8.23 -4.54
N ASP A 37 -9.80 -9.03 -5.40
CA ASP A 37 -9.43 -10.43 -5.56
C ASP A 37 -8.18 -10.54 -6.43
N ARG A 38 -7.13 -11.17 -5.90
CA ARG A 38 -5.84 -11.29 -6.59
C ARG A 38 -5.89 -12.23 -7.81
N ARG A 39 -6.85 -13.17 -7.86
CA ARG A 39 -6.93 -14.23 -8.87
C ARG A 39 -7.85 -13.86 -10.04
N PHE A 40 -9.00 -13.25 -9.76
CA PHE A 40 -10.07 -13.10 -10.74
C PHE A 40 -10.47 -11.63 -11.01
N TYR A 41 -10.24 -10.70 -10.07
CA TYR A 41 -10.79 -9.33 -10.15
C TYR A 41 -9.80 -8.23 -9.74
N ASN A 42 -8.54 -8.33 -10.20
CA ASN A 42 -7.52 -7.30 -9.97
C ASN A 42 -7.39 -6.30 -11.14
N ARG A 43 -8.48 -6.07 -11.89
CA ARG A 43 -8.50 -5.13 -13.02
C ARG A 43 -9.25 -3.86 -12.64
N VAL A 44 -8.86 -2.74 -13.22
CA VAL A 44 -9.58 -1.49 -13.04
C VAL A 44 -11.02 -1.67 -13.56
N GLY A 45 -12.01 -1.27 -12.76
CA GLY A 45 -13.42 -1.36 -13.10
C GLY A 45 -14.10 -2.70 -12.76
N THR A 46 -13.37 -3.72 -12.29
CA THR A 46 -14.00 -4.97 -11.81
C THR A 46 -14.54 -4.82 -10.37
N PRO A 47 -15.58 -5.58 -9.99
CA PRO A 47 -16.11 -5.54 -8.64
C PRO A 47 -15.06 -5.85 -7.57
N ARG A 48 -15.19 -5.19 -6.41
CA ARG A 48 -14.45 -5.57 -5.20
C ARG A 48 -15.06 -6.83 -4.59
N ILE A 49 -14.30 -7.51 -3.75
CA ILE A 49 -14.81 -8.60 -2.91
C ILE A 49 -15.91 -8.01 -2.01
N THR A 50 -17.09 -8.61 -2.06
CA THR A 50 -18.22 -8.29 -1.18
C THR A 50 -17.82 -8.50 0.29
N PRO A 51 -18.25 -7.60 1.20
CA PRO A 51 -18.05 -7.83 2.62
C PRO A 51 -18.67 -9.16 3.10
N ASP A 52 -18.00 -9.80 4.04
CA ASP A 52 -18.26 -11.16 4.54
C ASP A 52 -17.61 -11.29 5.93
N SER A 53 -18.41 -11.11 6.98
CA SER A 53 -17.95 -11.11 8.38
C SER A 53 -17.40 -12.47 8.82
N GLU A 54 -18.03 -13.57 8.40
CA GLU A 54 -17.56 -14.93 8.72
C GLU A 54 -16.16 -15.19 8.15
N LYS A 55 -15.90 -14.69 6.93
CA LYS A 55 -14.57 -14.74 6.32
C LYS A 55 -13.55 -13.89 7.08
N VAL A 56 -13.95 -12.72 7.58
CA VAL A 56 -13.08 -11.87 8.41
C VAL A 56 -12.71 -12.60 9.70
N GLU A 57 -13.69 -13.14 10.43
CA GLU A 57 -13.46 -13.88 11.68
C GLU A 57 -12.57 -15.10 11.47
N ARG A 58 -12.86 -15.90 10.45
CA ARG A 58 -12.03 -17.05 10.09
C ARG A 58 -10.61 -16.63 9.73
N LYS A 59 -10.42 -15.50 9.05
CA LYS A 59 -9.08 -14.99 8.71
C LYS A 59 -8.35 -14.44 9.94
N ALA A 60 -9.06 -13.78 10.85
CA ALA A 60 -8.52 -13.34 12.12
C ALA A 60 -8.05 -14.52 12.97
N GLY A 61 -8.85 -15.60 13.06
CA GLY A 61 -8.48 -16.83 13.78
C GLY A 61 -7.30 -17.60 13.16
N GLN A 62 -6.94 -17.32 11.91
CA GLN A 62 -5.77 -17.90 11.23
C GLN A 62 -4.49 -17.05 11.38
N MET A 63 -4.57 -15.87 12.01
CA MET A 63 -3.41 -14.99 12.17
C MET A 63 -2.41 -15.57 13.17
N LYS A 64 -1.12 -15.52 12.83
CA LYS A 64 -0.03 -15.99 13.71
C LYS A 64 0.31 -15.01 14.84
N HIS A 65 -0.05 -13.75 14.65
CA HIS A 65 0.25 -12.64 15.57
C HIS A 65 -0.99 -11.77 15.70
N ASN A 66 -1.05 -10.98 16.77
CA ASN A 66 -2.06 -9.96 16.91
C ASN A 66 -1.91 -8.88 15.83
N VAL A 67 -2.97 -8.09 15.63
CA VAL A 67 -2.92 -6.89 14.79
C VAL A 67 -1.77 -6.00 15.27
N PHE A 68 -0.93 -5.56 14.33
CA PHE A 68 0.18 -4.68 14.66
C PHE A 68 -0.17 -3.23 14.33
N LEU A 69 -0.03 -2.35 15.32
CA LEU A 69 -0.24 -0.91 15.20
C LEU A 69 1.05 -0.18 15.56
N LEU A 70 1.31 0.92 14.84
CA LEU A 70 2.49 1.76 15.03
C LEU A 70 2.19 2.86 16.06
N GLY A 71 2.82 2.76 17.22
CA GLY A 71 2.90 3.84 18.20
C GLY A 71 3.83 4.97 17.75
N ALA A 72 3.99 5.98 18.60
CA ALA A 72 4.77 7.17 18.23
C ALA A 72 6.25 6.84 17.97
N ALA A 73 6.83 5.90 18.73
CA ALA A 73 8.22 5.49 18.57
C ALA A 73 8.40 4.66 17.28
N GLU A 74 7.53 3.68 17.05
CA GLU A 74 7.59 2.81 15.88
C GLU A 74 7.41 3.61 14.59
N ARG A 75 6.52 4.61 14.58
CA ARG A 75 6.36 5.50 13.41
C ARG A 75 7.63 6.27 13.08
N LYS A 76 8.36 6.76 14.08
CA LYS A 76 9.66 7.43 13.87
C LYS A 76 10.71 6.48 13.30
N VAL A 77 10.74 5.24 13.79
CA VAL A 77 11.65 4.20 13.29
C VAL A 77 11.34 3.85 11.83
N VAL A 78 10.06 3.62 11.50
CA VAL A 78 9.63 3.33 10.12
C VAL A 78 9.94 4.51 9.19
N GLU A 79 9.69 5.74 9.64
CA GLU A 79 10.02 6.93 8.86
C GLU A 79 11.52 7.01 8.55
N ALA A 80 12.37 6.85 9.57
CA ALA A 80 13.82 6.84 9.42
C ALA A 80 14.28 5.73 8.46
N ALA A 81 13.77 4.51 8.63
CA ALA A 81 14.11 3.38 7.78
C ALA A 81 13.76 3.61 6.31
N ILE A 82 12.57 4.14 6.00
CA ILE A 82 12.18 4.44 4.62
C ILE A 82 13.07 5.52 4.00
N ARG A 83 13.42 6.56 4.78
CA ARG A 83 14.36 7.61 4.32
C ARG A 83 15.74 7.03 4.03
N ASP A 84 16.24 6.15 4.89
CA ASP A 84 17.52 5.47 4.69
C ASP A 84 17.51 4.55 3.48
N VAL A 85 16.44 3.78 3.27
CA VAL A 85 16.26 2.96 2.06
C VAL A 85 16.31 3.84 0.81
N CYS A 86 15.59 4.98 0.80
CA CYS A 86 15.63 5.90 -0.33
C CYS A 86 17.04 6.43 -0.57
N ARG A 87 17.76 6.82 0.48
CA ARG A 87 19.15 7.30 0.40
C ARG A 87 20.09 6.24 -0.16
N VAL A 88 20.05 5.00 0.37
CA VAL A 88 20.94 3.90 -0.04
C VAL A 88 20.64 3.41 -1.45
N ARG A 89 19.36 3.40 -1.84
CA ARG A 89 18.91 2.89 -3.15
C ARG A 89 18.82 3.97 -4.24
N GLY A 90 19.08 5.24 -3.89
CA GLY A 90 18.98 6.37 -4.81
C GLY A 90 17.55 6.69 -5.26
N TYR A 91 16.54 6.39 -4.44
CA TYR A 91 15.15 6.75 -4.75
C TYR A 91 14.93 8.23 -4.40
N ALA A 92 14.33 9.00 -5.30
CA ALA A 92 13.92 10.37 -4.97
C ALA A 92 12.64 10.31 -4.13
N LEU A 93 12.74 10.73 -2.87
CA LEU A 93 11.62 10.77 -1.93
C LEU A 93 10.99 12.17 -1.91
N PHE A 94 9.72 12.27 -2.29
CA PHE A 94 8.98 13.54 -2.33
C PHE A 94 8.12 13.75 -1.10
N ALA A 95 7.46 12.69 -0.62
CA ALA A 95 6.62 12.74 0.57
C ALA A 95 6.62 11.39 1.29
N LEU A 96 6.53 11.44 2.60
CA LEU A 96 6.44 10.27 3.47
C LEU A 96 5.55 10.62 4.66
N ASP A 97 4.59 9.74 4.91
CA ASP A 97 3.65 9.88 6.02
C ASP A 97 3.32 8.51 6.60
N VAL A 98 3.85 8.25 7.79
CA VAL A 98 3.64 6.99 8.51
C VAL A 98 2.48 7.18 9.47
N ARG A 99 1.42 6.40 9.28
CA ARG A 99 0.21 6.40 10.11
C ARG A 99 0.27 5.28 11.15
N THR A 100 -0.77 5.17 11.97
CA THR A 100 -0.88 4.13 13.01
C THR A 100 -1.00 2.72 12.46
N ASN A 101 -1.42 2.53 11.21
CA ASN A 101 -1.65 1.19 10.64
C ASN A 101 -1.25 1.06 9.16
N HIS A 102 -0.61 2.08 8.58
CA HIS A 102 -0.14 2.08 7.20
C HIS A 102 0.90 3.19 6.99
N ALA A 103 1.57 3.16 5.84
CA ALA A 103 2.42 4.25 5.39
C ALA A 103 2.02 4.69 3.98
N HIS A 104 2.15 5.99 3.72
CA HIS A 104 2.11 6.60 2.41
C HIS A 104 3.50 7.07 2.02
N VAL A 105 3.96 6.69 0.83
CA VAL A 105 5.25 7.11 0.28
C VAL A 105 5.04 7.61 -1.14
N VAL A 106 5.49 8.83 -1.43
CA VAL A 106 5.59 9.34 -2.79
C VAL A 106 7.06 9.40 -3.17
N ALA A 107 7.47 8.51 -4.07
CA ALA A 107 8.85 8.38 -4.49
C ALA A 107 8.96 8.07 -5.99
N SER A 108 10.12 8.34 -6.58
CA SER A 108 10.42 7.97 -7.96
C SER A 108 11.75 7.26 -8.08
N ASN A 109 11.79 6.33 -9.03
CA ASN A 109 13.02 5.74 -9.54
C ASN A 109 12.77 5.26 -10.98
N SER A 110 13.84 4.99 -11.73
CA SER A 110 13.78 4.34 -13.04
C SER A 110 13.32 2.87 -12.95
N ALA A 111 13.43 2.26 -11.77
CA ALA A 111 12.95 0.91 -11.51
C ALA A 111 11.42 0.85 -11.36
N LYS A 112 10.88 -0.36 -11.53
CA LYS A 112 9.46 -0.66 -11.30
C LYS A 112 9.04 -0.37 -9.85
N PRO A 113 7.82 0.15 -9.61
CA PRO A 113 7.36 0.55 -8.28
C PRO A 113 7.31 -0.59 -7.26
N GLU A 114 7.11 -1.83 -7.70
CA GLU A 114 7.09 -3.01 -6.84
C GLU A 114 8.42 -3.19 -6.11
N ARG A 115 9.55 -2.89 -6.77
CA ARG A 115 10.88 -2.96 -6.12
C ARG A 115 11.03 -1.92 -5.01
N MET A 116 10.48 -0.72 -5.20
CA MET A 116 10.48 0.29 -4.13
C MET A 116 9.60 -0.16 -2.97
N MET A 117 8.38 -0.64 -3.25
CA MET A 117 7.48 -1.18 -2.23
C MET A 117 8.13 -2.32 -1.43
N ASP A 118 8.77 -3.28 -2.10
CA ASP A 118 9.44 -4.40 -1.43
C ASP A 118 10.61 -3.89 -0.58
N SER A 119 11.37 -2.89 -1.07
CA SER A 119 12.47 -2.28 -0.30
C SER A 119 11.98 -1.54 0.95
N PHE A 120 10.77 -0.96 0.92
CA PHE A 120 10.19 -0.29 2.09
C PHE A 120 9.63 -1.26 3.13
N LYS A 121 9.36 -2.51 2.74
CA LYS A 121 8.77 -3.54 3.60
C LYS A 121 9.78 -4.55 4.14
N ALA A 122 10.99 -4.59 3.58
CA ALA A 122 12.08 -5.49 3.96
C ALA A 122 12.68 -5.10 5.31
#